data_AF-A0AAN7CLL1-F1
#
_entry.id   AF-A0AAN7CLL1-F1
#
_cell.length_a   1.000
_cell.length_b   1.000
_cell.length_c   1.000
_cell.angle_alpha   90.00
_cell.angle_beta   90.00
_cell.angle_gamma   90.00
#
_symmetry.space_group_name_H-M   'P 1'
#
loop_
_entity.id
_entity.type
_entity.pdbx_description
1 polymer ?
#
loop_
_entity_poly.entity_id
_entity_poly.type
_entity_poly.pdbx_seq_one_letter_code
_entity_poly.pdbx_strand_id
1 'polypeptide(L)'
;MWFEPPGPREEKHDVATTLNYWDDPGDGSRPTPIFIGRGRVTNKRPHRPYEFVVRDITGDEDKYLLDTHGFQYCRHESSEKDFTDEEAIQSVYYEECRKLLKDVTGARRIHIFNHKVRRGPTQWHHLGLHGNNLANRGPVTRTHVDQSYVGAELRLRWEFPNEADELLKRRYQIINIWRPIETILKDPIAVADANSVPDTDLVGAEMVEEDFRGESWVVRHNPNHRWHFKFRMTPQDVLLIKCFDSDTSLARRALHSAFEDPTFRDEVPRQSIEGRQVPVWPMRTIDYGLLLSQDPSEVDKVVKACLEEGYFQLNLDGIDGRTVLEDRAEVLKLMQRFFEAPLEAKNEYGLIDSHLGYEPVGSRTGAFGAGTKDGYEMLKVSRDEIQQGSPRVPSPIKNSGDLHVLERAIGSCNTVTKVILSALSTGMGLTGAKRFEKSHRNDRPSTTTLSMMHYLPAEQTGQHKIGHQKHTDISSLTLLFSDQWGLQIRPPGECGAREMGFVRPTPGCAFVHVGDSLRFASGMKFQSCIHRVVPFNPTEHRYSIAYFLRAEDDTMFQDSEGRYVTAKEWHDQKFKAFTDPPVWQALAPKSMILGGMKEDGADDREPVPAFVPTAAKETLVQG
;
A
#
# COMPACT_ATOMS: atom_id res chain seq x y z
N MET A 1 -50.13 -30.52 3.68
CA MET A 1 -50.33 -29.37 2.77
C MET A 1 -49.86 -29.78 1.39
N TRP A 2 -50.44 -29.20 0.34
CA TRP A 2 -50.00 -29.42 -1.03
C TRP A 2 -48.76 -28.55 -1.30
N PHE A 3 -47.84 -29.01 -2.14
CA PHE A 3 -46.84 -28.11 -2.73
C PHE A 3 -47.57 -27.22 -3.73
N GLU A 4 -47.41 -25.90 -3.61
CA GLU A 4 -47.80 -25.00 -4.69
C GLU A 4 -46.91 -25.29 -5.91
N PRO A 5 -47.47 -25.32 -7.14
CA PRO A 5 -46.64 -25.42 -8.32
C PRO A 5 -45.76 -24.16 -8.43
N PRO A 6 -44.52 -24.27 -8.95
CA PRO A 6 -43.72 -23.09 -9.22
C PRO A 6 -44.51 -22.14 -10.14
N GLY A 7 -44.48 -20.85 -9.82
CA GLY A 7 -45.15 -19.81 -10.62
C GLY A 7 -44.68 -19.81 -12.08
N PRO A 8 -45.45 -19.19 -12.99
CA PRO A 8 -45.05 -19.07 -14.38
C PRO A 8 -43.64 -18.45 -14.46
N ARG A 9 -42.73 -19.12 -15.18
CA ARG A 9 -41.42 -18.54 -15.50
C ARG A 9 -41.65 -17.27 -16.30
N GLU A 10 -40.99 -16.19 -15.90
CA GLU A 10 -40.98 -14.95 -16.67
C GLU A 10 -40.40 -15.22 -18.07
N GLU A 11 -40.90 -14.50 -19.07
CA GLU A 11 -40.42 -14.60 -20.44
C GLU A 11 -39.02 -13.97 -20.54
N LYS A 12 -38.11 -14.66 -21.23
CA LYS A 12 -36.70 -14.27 -21.33
C LYS A 12 -36.52 -13.00 -22.15
N HIS A 13 -35.85 -12.01 -21.57
CA HIS A 13 -35.60 -10.73 -22.23
C HIS A 13 -34.28 -10.74 -23.02
N ASP A 14 -34.19 -11.58 -24.06
CA ASP A 14 -33.02 -11.64 -24.96
C ASP A 14 -32.93 -10.33 -25.80
N VAL A 15 -31.81 -9.61 -25.69
CA VAL A 15 -31.67 -8.27 -26.30
C VAL A 15 -30.79 -8.30 -27.55
N ALA A 16 -31.35 -7.92 -28.70
CA ALA A 16 -30.59 -7.58 -29.90
C ALA A 16 -30.00 -6.17 -29.77
N THR A 17 -28.67 -6.05 -29.79
CA THR A 17 -27.94 -4.79 -29.53
C THR A 17 -26.59 -4.77 -30.26
N THR A 18 -25.76 -3.76 -30.02
CA THR A 18 -24.37 -3.71 -30.50
C THR A 18 -23.36 -3.70 -29.35
N LEU A 19 -22.22 -4.36 -29.58
CA LEU A 19 -21.08 -4.39 -28.66
C LEU A 19 -19.84 -3.82 -29.37
N ASN A 20 -19.07 -2.98 -28.67
CA ASN A 20 -17.97 -2.23 -29.27
C ASN A 20 -16.64 -2.96 -29.09
N TYR A 21 -16.15 -3.59 -30.16
CA TYR A 21 -14.86 -4.27 -30.22
C TYR A 21 -13.75 -3.31 -30.66
N TRP A 22 -12.48 -3.70 -30.43
CA TRP A 22 -11.34 -2.93 -30.93
C TRP A 22 -11.30 -2.95 -32.47
N ASP A 23 -11.16 -1.78 -33.07
CA ASP A 23 -11.00 -1.61 -34.51
C ASP A 23 -9.52 -1.87 -34.84
N ASP A 24 -9.17 -3.16 -35.02
CA ASP A 24 -7.83 -3.61 -35.38
C ASP A 24 -7.47 -3.10 -36.79
N PRO A 25 -6.43 -2.25 -36.95
CA PRO A 25 -6.04 -1.72 -38.25
C PRO A 25 -5.44 -2.78 -39.20
N GLY A 26 -5.12 -3.98 -38.72
CA GLY A 26 -4.59 -5.08 -39.53
C GLY A 26 -3.13 -4.93 -39.98
N ASP A 27 -2.47 -3.84 -39.59
CA ASP A 27 -1.05 -3.53 -39.90
C ASP A 27 -0.05 -4.11 -38.89
N GLY A 28 -0.54 -4.75 -37.82
CA GLY A 28 0.27 -5.30 -36.74
C GLY A 28 0.67 -4.29 -35.66
N SER A 29 0.16 -3.05 -35.72
CA SER A 29 0.38 -2.05 -34.66
C SER A 29 -0.33 -2.45 -33.34
N ARG A 30 0.23 -1.98 -32.22
CA ARG A 30 -0.33 -2.27 -30.88
C ARG A 30 -1.48 -1.29 -30.54
N PRO A 31 -2.50 -1.72 -29.78
CA PRO A 31 -3.56 -0.84 -29.32
C PRO A 31 -3.01 0.39 -28.57
N THR A 32 -3.53 1.57 -28.90
CA THR A 32 -3.06 2.85 -28.34
C THR A 32 -3.09 2.83 -26.79
N PRO A 33 -1.99 3.16 -26.09
CA PRO A 33 -1.99 3.21 -24.64
C PRO A 33 -3.02 4.20 -24.07
N ILE A 34 -3.61 3.82 -22.94
CA ILE A 34 -4.53 4.67 -22.17
C ILE A 34 -3.77 5.24 -20.97
N PHE A 35 -3.91 6.54 -20.74
CA PHE A 35 -3.37 7.21 -19.55
C PHE A 35 -4.52 7.86 -18.77
N ILE A 36 -4.62 7.56 -17.47
CA ILE A 36 -5.67 8.02 -16.55
C ILE A 36 -4.97 8.62 -15.33
N GLY A 37 -5.01 9.94 -15.16
CA GLY A 37 -4.40 10.59 -13.99
C GLY A 37 -3.89 12.00 -14.29
N ARG A 38 -3.40 12.71 -13.26
CA ARG A 38 -2.78 14.04 -13.38
C ARG A 38 -3.63 15.03 -14.21
N GLY A 39 -4.96 15.02 -13.98
CA GLY A 39 -5.95 15.86 -14.66
C GLY A 39 -6.30 15.45 -16.11
N ARG A 40 -5.80 14.31 -16.61
CA ARG A 40 -5.96 13.88 -18.00
C ARG A 40 -6.47 12.45 -18.10
N VAL A 41 -7.40 12.22 -19.03
CA VAL A 41 -7.79 10.89 -19.49
C VAL A 41 -7.58 10.84 -21.00
N THR A 42 -6.61 10.05 -21.47
CA THR A 42 -6.46 9.77 -22.91
C THR A 42 -7.13 8.45 -23.24
N ASN A 43 -8.12 8.51 -24.13
CA ASN A 43 -8.84 7.30 -24.52
C ASN A 43 -9.16 7.31 -26.03
N LYS A 44 -8.10 7.29 -26.85
CA LYS A 44 -8.18 7.33 -28.32
C LYS A 44 -8.10 5.95 -28.99
N ARG A 45 -8.34 4.84 -28.24
CA ARG A 45 -8.43 3.50 -28.84
C ARG A 45 -9.66 3.45 -29.76
N PRO A 46 -9.50 3.24 -31.09
CA PRO A 46 -10.63 3.14 -31.99
C PRO A 46 -11.42 1.86 -31.70
N HIS A 47 -12.71 1.89 -31.97
CA HIS A 47 -13.61 0.78 -31.73
C HIS A 47 -14.74 0.79 -32.76
N ARG A 48 -15.28 -0.39 -33.05
CA ARG A 48 -16.36 -0.58 -34.01
C ARG A 48 -17.51 -1.38 -33.35
N PRO A 49 -18.77 -0.94 -33.50
CA PRO A 49 -19.92 -1.70 -33.04
C PRO A 49 -20.14 -2.92 -33.95
N TYR A 50 -20.52 -4.04 -33.36
CA TYR A 50 -20.97 -5.25 -34.04
C TYR A 50 -22.25 -5.76 -33.39
N GLU A 51 -23.18 -6.29 -34.19
CA GLU A 51 -24.49 -6.77 -33.72
C GLU A 51 -24.38 -8.11 -32.99
N PHE A 52 -25.02 -8.22 -31.82
CA PHE A 52 -25.12 -9.43 -31.03
C PHE A 52 -26.50 -9.55 -30.39
N VAL A 53 -26.93 -10.78 -30.11
CA VAL A 53 -28.03 -11.06 -29.16
C VAL A 53 -27.39 -11.40 -27.81
N VAL A 54 -27.62 -10.56 -26.81
CA VAL A 54 -27.21 -10.80 -25.42
C VAL A 54 -28.35 -11.55 -24.72
N ARG A 55 -28.07 -12.77 -24.24
CA ARG A 55 -29.11 -13.67 -23.74
C ARG A 55 -29.40 -13.49 -22.26
N ASP A 56 -30.68 -13.47 -21.90
CA ASP A 56 -31.14 -13.33 -20.52
C ASP A 56 -31.05 -14.67 -19.77
N ILE A 57 -30.27 -14.69 -18.68
CA ILE A 57 -30.08 -15.88 -17.83
C ILE A 57 -30.86 -15.83 -16.51
N THR A 58 -31.81 -14.90 -16.35
CA THR A 58 -32.69 -14.81 -15.17
C THR A 58 -33.46 -16.12 -14.95
N GLY A 59 -33.31 -16.74 -13.78
CA GLY A 59 -33.89 -18.05 -13.46
C GLY A 59 -33.06 -19.26 -13.93
N ASP A 60 -31.86 -19.04 -14.47
CA ASP A 60 -30.89 -20.05 -14.94
C ASP A 60 -29.46 -19.75 -14.43
N GLU A 61 -29.30 -18.86 -13.44
CA GLU A 61 -28.01 -18.35 -12.98
C GLU A 61 -27.08 -19.43 -12.40
N ASP A 62 -27.65 -20.50 -11.86
CA ASP A 62 -26.95 -21.64 -11.23
C ASP A 62 -26.03 -22.41 -12.20
N LYS A 63 -26.28 -22.28 -13.51
CA LYS A 63 -25.49 -22.91 -14.57
C LYS A 63 -24.18 -22.19 -14.88
N TYR A 64 -24.09 -20.92 -14.47
CA TYR A 64 -22.99 -20.02 -14.83
C TYR A 64 -22.08 -19.81 -13.62
N LEU A 65 -20.95 -20.54 -13.58
CA LEU A 65 -19.99 -20.53 -12.48
C LEU A 65 -18.65 -19.92 -12.91
N LEU A 66 -17.94 -19.30 -11.96
CA LEU A 66 -16.65 -18.63 -12.22
C LEU A 66 -15.62 -19.54 -12.89
N ASP A 67 -15.58 -20.82 -12.51
CA ASP A 67 -14.59 -21.79 -12.99
C ASP A 67 -14.99 -22.49 -14.30
N THR A 68 -16.26 -22.41 -14.72
CA THR A 68 -16.74 -22.99 -15.99
C THR A 68 -17.02 -21.94 -17.07
N HIS A 69 -17.56 -20.76 -16.73
CA HIS A 69 -17.96 -19.73 -17.69
C HIS A 69 -17.19 -18.40 -17.54
N GLY A 70 -16.40 -18.24 -16.47
CA GLY A 70 -15.66 -17.01 -16.17
C GLY A 70 -16.48 -15.92 -15.46
N PHE A 71 -17.76 -16.15 -15.20
CA PHE A 71 -18.62 -15.27 -14.42
C PHE A 71 -19.63 -16.08 -13.61
N GLN A 72 -20.19 -15.48 -12.55
CA GLN A 72 -21.21 -16.10 -11.71
C GLN A 72 -22.09 -15.04 -11.04
N TYR A 73 -23.38 -15.31 -10.94
CA TYR A 73 -24.32 -14.48 -10.19
C TYR A 73 -24.53 -15.07 -8.79
N CYS A 74 -24.58 -14.21 -7.77
CA CYS A 74 -24.70 -14.57 -6.37
C CYS A 74 -25.72 -13.66 -5.69
N ARG A 75 -26.50 -14.18 -4.74
CA ARG A 75 -27.44 -13.36 -3.97
C ARG A 75 -26.85 -12.97 -2.62
N HIS A 76 -26.73 -11.68 -2.35
CA HIS A 76 -26.22 -11.14 -1.09
C HIS A 76 -26.89 -9.79 -0.82
N GLU A 77 -27.59 -9.61 0.29
CA GLU A 77 -28.03 -8.27 0.70
C GLU A 77 -26.88 -7.52 1.38
N SER A 78 -26.58 -6.31 0.90
CA SER A 78 -25.55 -5.45 1.49
C SER A 78 -26.11 -4.64 2.66
N SER A 79 -25.32 -4.44 3.72
CA SER A 79 -25.64 -3.51 4.80
C SER A 79 -25.58 -2.07 4.30
N GLU A 80 -24.50 -1.75 3.55
CA GLU A 80 -24.39 -0.52 2.78
C GLU A 80 -25.46 -0.48 1.69
N LYS A 81 -26.22 0.62 1.64
CA LYS A 81 -27.28 0.83 0.65
C LYS A 81 -26.87 1.88 -0.39
N ASP A 82 -26.40 3.04 0.06
CA ASP A 82 -26.08 4.17 -0.81
C ASP A 82 -24.64 4.17 -1.34
N PHE A 83 -23.67 3.59 -0.63
CA PHE A 83 -22.26 3.61 -1.05
C PHE A 83 -21.75 5.05 -1.32
N THR A 84 -22.08 5.99 -0.42
CA THR A 84 -21.62 7.39 -0.47
C THR A 84 -20.55 7.73 0.58
N ASP A 85 -20.30 6.82 1.53
CA ASP A 85 -19.32 6.96 2.60
C ASP A 85 -18.14 6.00 2.35
N GLU A 86 -16.95 6.56 2.12
CA GLU A 86 -15.73 5.80 1.84
C GLU A 86 -15.29 4.92 3.03
N GLU A 87 -15.50 5.38 4.27
CA GLU A 87 -15.13 4.63 5.47
C GLU A 87 -16.10 3.46 5.71
N ALA A 88 -17.39 3.67 5.50
CA ALA A 88 -18.40 2.62 5.58
C ALA A 88 -18.20 1.53 4.50
N ILE A 89 -17.84 1.93 3.27
CA ILE A 89 -17.49 0.98 2.20
C ILE A 89 -16.27 0.12 2.58
N GLN A 90 -15.21 0.75 3.11
CA GLN A 90 -13.97 0.04 3.45
C GLN A 90 -14.09 -0.85 4.69
N SER A 91 -14.90 -0.45 5.68
CA SER A 91 -15.06 -1.16 6.96
C SER A 91 -16.16 -2.23 6.93
N VAL A 92 -17.31 -1.95 6.29
CA VAL A 92 -18.47 -2.84 6.26
C VAL A 92 -18.52 -3.63 4.96
N TYR A 93 -18.67 -2.94 3.82
CA TYR A 93 -18.95 -3.59 2.54
C TYR A 93 -17.81 -4.50 2.06
N TYR A 94 -16.55 -4.17 2.40
CA TYR A 94 -15.44 -5.05 2.07
C TYR A 94 -15.44 -6.37 2.84
N GLU A 95 -15.94 -6.41 4.07
CA GLU A 95 -15.98 -7.68 4.81
C GLU A 95 -17.09 -8.61 4.29
N GLU A 96 -18.23 -8.03 3.88
CA GLU A 96 -19.24 -8.72 3.08
C GLU A 96 -18.65 -9.28 1.77
N CYS A 97 -17.86 -8.47 1.07
CA CYS A 97 -17.16 -8.88 -0.15
C CYS A 97 -16.13 -10.00 0.09
N ARG A 98 -15.34 -9.93 1.18
CA ARG A 98 -14.39 -10.99 1.57
C ARG A 98 -15.14 -12.28 1.88
N LYS A 99 -16.23 -12.21 2.64
CA LYS A 99 -17.07 -13.38 2.95
C LYS A 99 -17.67 -13.99 1.68
N LEU A 100 -18.31 -13.20 0.82
CA LEU A 100 -18.91 -13.67 -0.42
C LEU A 100 -17.89 -14.34 -1.35
N LEU A 101 -16.73 -13.72 -1.58
CA LEU A 101 -15.67 -14.34 -2.38
C LEU A 101 -15.13 -15.62 -1.73
N LYS A 102 -15.01 -15.68 -0.40
CA LYS A 102 -14.55 -16.88 0.32
C LYS A 102 -15.52 -18.05 0.17
N ASP A 103 -16.81 -17.79 0.33
CA ASP A 103 -17.87 -18.79 0.24
C ASP A 103 -18.01 -19.34 -1.20
N VAL A 104 -17.74 -18.51 -2.23
CA VAL A 104 -17.80 -18.92 -3.64
C VAL A 104 -16.50 -19.58 -4.15
N THR A 105 -15.32 -19.09 -3.75
CA THR A 105 -14.02 -19.54 -4.33
C THR A 105 -13.22 -20.48 -3.43
N GLY A 106 -13.57 -20.59 -2.14
CA GLY A 106 -12.74 -21.28 -1.14
C GLY A 106 -11.41 -20.59 -0.82
N ALA A 107 -11.18 -19.36 -1.29
CA ALA A 107 -9.90 -18.68 -1.16
C ALA A 107 -9.44 -18.48 0.30
N ARG A 108 -8.21 -18.93 0.61
CA ARG A 108 -7.60 -18.82 1.95
C ARG A 108 -7.19 -17.37 2.32
N ARG A 109 -6.90 -16.53 1.34
CA ARG A 109 -6.58 -15.09 1.48
C ARG A 109 -7.30 -14.35 0.36
N ILE A 110 -7.96 -13.26 0.69
CA ILE A 110 -8.69 -12.42 -0.27
C ILE A 110 -8.14 -11.01 -0.13
N HIS A 111 -7.73 -10.44 -1.26
CA HIS A 111 -7.26 -9.06 -1.36
C HIS A 111 -8.07 -8.31 -2.41
N ILE A 112 -8.52 -7.16 -1.97
CA ILE A 112 -9.44 -6.22 -2.60
C ILE A 112 -8.49 -5.03 -2.86
N PHE A 113 -8.26 -4.52 -4.10
CA PHE A 113 -7.20 -3.48 -4.43
C PHE A 113 -7.50 -1.99 -4.89
N ASN A 114 -8.45 -1.60 -5.77
CA ASN A 114 -8.95 -0.19 -5.98
C ASN A 114 -10.46 0.01 -6.39
N HIS A 115 -11.33 0.61 -5.56
CA HIS A 115 -12.80 0.59 -5.74
C HIS A 115 -13.33 1.75 -6.58
N LYS A 116 -14.48 1.55 -7.24
CA LYS A 116 -15.12 2.54 -8.13
C LYS A 116 -16.65 2.49 -7.99
N VAL A 117 -17.24 3.55 -7.44
CA VAL A 117 -18.69 3.82 -7.52
C VAL A 117 -18.98 4.53 -8.86
N ARG A 118 -20.08 4.14 -9.52
CA ARG A 118 -20.54 4.73 -10.78
C ARG A 118 -21.97 5.22 -10.64
N ARG A 119 -22.19 6.50 -10.97
CA ARG A 119 -23.50 7.17 -11.01
C ARG A 119 -23.64 8.11 -12.23
N GLY A 120 -22.71 8.03 -13.19
CA GLY A 120 -22.63 8.93 -14.34
C GLY A 120 -23.40 8.48 -15.58
N PRO A 121 -23.72 9.41 -16.50
CA PRO A 121 -24.36 9.09 -17.77
C PRO A 121 -23.43 8.32 -18.72
N THR A 122 -24.00 7.56 -19.65
CA THR A 122 -23.32 6.72 -20.64
C THR A 122 -22.19 7.45 -21.39
N GLN A 123 -22.44 8.71 -21.78
CA GLN A 123 -21.53 9.55 -22.57
C GLN A 123 -20.58 10.42 -21.73
N TRP A 124 -20.32 10.09 -20.47
CA TRP A 124 -19.48 10.88 -19.55
C TRP A 124 -18.10 11.26 -20.12
N HIS A 125 -17.51 10.41 -20.96
CA HIS A 125 -16.26 10.66 -21.68
C HIS A 125 -16.25 11.94 -22.53
N HIS A 126 -17.42 12.45 -22.94
CA HIS A 126 -17.58 13.63 -23.79
C HIS A 126 -17.92 14.92 -23.02
N LEU A 127 -18.17 14.85 -21.70
CA LEU A 127 -18.66 15.99 -20.90
C LEU A 127 -17.55 16.94 -20.39
N GLY A 128 -16.28 16.66 -20.69
CA GLY A 128 -15.14 17.47 -20.28
C GLY A 128 -14.81 17.41 -18.78
N LEU A 129 -13.90 18.29 -18.35
CA LEU A 129 -13.37 18.33 -16.98
C LEU A 129 -14.11 19.33 -16.05
N HIS A 130 -15.24 19.91 -16.51
CA HIS A 130 -15.99 20.89 -15.73
C HIS A 130 -17.13 20.23 -14.94
N GLY A 131 -17.32 20.65 -13.69
CA GLY A 131 -18.29 20.05 -12.75
C GLY A 131 -17.84 18.68 -12.19
N ASN A 132 -18.70 18.04 -11.38
CA ASN A 132 -18.41 16.75 -10.72
C ASN A 132 -18.38 15.53 -11.68
N ASN A 133 -18.20 15.76 -12.99
CA ASN A 133 -18.20 14.72 -14.03
C ASN A 133 -17.03 13.72 -13.88
N LEU A 134 -15.95 14.08 -13.19
CA LEU A 134 -14.84 13.16 -12.90
C LEU A 134 -15.17 12.15 -11.77
N ALA A 135 -16.04 12.55 -10.83
CA ALA A 135 -16.57 11.69 -9.77
C ALA A 135 -17.74 10.84 -10.29
N ASN A 136 -18.65 11.44 -11.06
CA ASN A 136 -19.76 10.75 -11.71
C ASN A 136 -19.31 10.07 -13.02
N ARG A 137 -18.44 9.05 -12.92
CA ARG A 137 -18.11 8.17 -14.05
C ARG A 137 -19.32 7.27 -14.36
N GLY A 138 -19.61 7.12 -15.65
CA GLY A 138 -20.67 6.24 -16.14
C GLY A 138 -20.18 4.81 -16.47
N PRO A 139 -21.02 4.02 -17.15
CA PRO A 139 -20.65 2.70 -17.66
C PRO A 139 -19.48 2.72 -18.66
N VAL A 140 -18.96 1.53 -18.97
CA VAL A 140 -17.93 1.31 -20.00
C VAL A 140 -18.51 0.43 -21.10
N THR A 141 -18.79 1.02 -22.26
CA THR A 141 -19.53 0.40 -23.38
C THR A 141 -18.65 -0.35 -24.39
N ARG A 142 -17.42 -0.70 -24.01
CA ARG A 142 -16.44 -1.39 -24.86
C ARG A 142 -16.13 -2.78 -24.34
N THR A 143 -15.95 -3.72 -25.26
CA THR A 143 -15.59 -5.10 -24.97
C THR A 143 -14.15 -5.18 -24.46
N HIS A 144 -13.96 -5.62 -23.22
CA HIS A 144 -12.64 -5.69 -22.57
C HIS A 144 -12.55 -6.79 -21.51
N VAL A 145 -11.33 -7.01 -21.02
CA VAL A 145 -11.05 -7.53 -19.67
C VAL A 145 -10.07 -6.58 -18.99
N ASP A 146 -10.35 -6.21 -17.74
CA ASP A 146 -9.56 -5.26 -16.94
C ASP A 146 -8.05 -5.56 -16.90
N GLN A 147 -7.66 -6.84 -16.93
CA GLN A 147 -6.28 -7.29 -16.85
C GLN A 147 -5.99 -8.28 -17.98
N SER A 148 -4.83 -8.13 -18.64
CA SER A 148 -4.23 -9.20 -19.42
C SER A 148 -3.57 -10.24 -18.50
N TYR A 149 -3.01 -11.34 -19.03
CA TYR A 149 -2.19 -12.24 -18.20
C TYR A 149 -0.95 -11.52 -17.62
N VAL A 150 -0.31 -10.67 -18.42
CA VAL A 150 0.82 -9.83 -17.99
C VAL A 150 0.32 -8.75 -17.02
N GLY A 151 -0.82 -8.11 -17.31
CA GLY A 151 -1.46 -7.14 -16.44
C GLY A 151 -1.82 -7.70 -15.06
N ALA A 152 -2.28 -8.95 -14.99
CA ALA A 152 -2.60 -9.62 -13.74
C ALA A 152 -1.36 -9.93 -12.89
N GLU A 153 -0.25 -10.34 -13.49
CA GLU A 153 1.02 -10.49 -12.77
C GLU A 153 1.59 -9.11 -12.35
N LEU A 154 1.55 -8.10 -13.22
CA LEU A 154 1.94 -6.72 -12.89
C LEU A 154 1.11 -6.16 -11.73
N ARG A 155 -0.21 -6.40 -11.72
CA ARG A 155 -1.09 -6.06 -10.59
C ARG A 155 -0.70 -6.85 -9.35
N LEU A 156 -0.53 -8.17 -9.42
CA LEU A 156 -0.13 -8.96 -8.25
C LEU A 156 1.22 -8.50 -7.66
N ARG A 157 2.19 -8.15 -8.50
CA ARG A 157 3.49 -7.58 -8.10
C ARG A 157 3.38 -6.17 -7.52
N TRP A 158 2.42 -5.37 -7.98
CA TRP A 158 2.13 -4.04 -7.43
C TRP A 158 1.43 -4.10 -6.07
N GLU A 159 0.45 -4.99 -5.89
CA GLU A 159 -0.24 -5.22 -4.62
C GLU A 159 0.66 -5.89 -3.57
N PHE A 160 1.50 -6.84 -4.02
CA PHE A 160 2.33 -7.68 -3.16
C PHE A 160 3.82 -7.70 -3.57
N PRO A 161 4.51 -6.56 -3.61
CA PRO A 161 5.93 -6.51 -4.03
C PRO A 161 6.87 -7.31 -3.11
N ASN A 162 6.36 -7.78 -1.97
CA ASN A 162 7.06 -8.56 -0.95
C ASN A 162 6.74 -10.06 -0.97
N GLU A 163 5.70 -10.48 -1.69
CA GLU A 163 5.19 -11.86 -1.67
C GLU A 163 4.88 -12.42 -3.07
N ALA A 164 4.88 -11.60 -4.12
CA ALA A 164 4.40 -11.99 -5.44
C ALA A 164 5.06 -13.28 -5.98
N ASP A 165 6.37 -13.45 -5.85
CA ASP A 165 7.05 -14.69 -6.31
C ASP A 165 6.66 -15.95 -5.51
N GLU A 166 6.09 -15.81 -4.31
CA GLU A 166 5.50 -16.92 -3.53
C GLU A 166 4.00 -17.10 -3.79
N LEU A 167 3.30 -16.05 -4.22
CA LEU A 167 1.89 -16.08 -4.60
C LEU A 167 1.71 -16.61 -6.04
N LEU A 168 2.60 -16.29 -6.96
CA LEU A 168 2.65 -16.79 -8.35
C LEU A 168 2.86 -18.31 -8.42
N LYS A 169 3.46 -18.91 -7.39
CA LYS A 169 3.62 -20.37 -7.22
C LYS A 169 2.31 -21.09 -6.83
N ARG A 170 1.19 -20.36 -6.73
CA ARG A 170 -0.12 -20.85 -6.26
C ARG A 170 -1.22 -20.46 -7.24
N ARG A 171 -2.40 -21.08 -7.11
CA ARG A 171 -3.60 -20.58 -7.78
C ARG A 171 -3.96 -19.21 -7.20
N TYR A 172 -4.05 -18.21 -8.06
CA TYR A 172 -4.52 -16.87 -7.72
C TYR A 172 -5.47 -16.36 -8.80
N GLN A 173 -6.40 -15.50 -8.40
CA GLN A 173 -7.47 -14.98 -9.25
C GLN A 173 -7.57 -13.47 -9.11
N ILE A 174 -8.08 -12.81 -10.15
CA ILE A 174 -8.59 -11.43 -10.06
C ILE A 174 -10.06 -11.49 -10.46
N ILE A 175 -10.94 -11.09 -9.55
CA ILE A 175 -12.40 -11.13 -9.73
C ILE A 175 -12.96 -9.74 -9.44
N ASN A 176 -13.80 -9.23 -10.33
CA ASN A 176 -14.61 -8.05 -10.10
C ASN A 176 -15.89 -8.48 -9.37
N ILE A 177 -16.15 -7.86 -8.21
CA ILE A 177 -17.45 -7.88 -7.57
C ILE A 177 -18.21 -6.67 -8.11
N TRP A 178 -19.26 -6.90 -8.89
CA TRP A 178 -20.13 -5.86 -9.43
C TRP A 178 -21.51 -5.94 -8.80
N ARG A 179 -21.96 -4.85 -8.16
CA ARG A 179 -23.25 -4.76 -7.48
C ARG A 179 -24.06 -3.54 -7.97
N PRO A 180 -25.36 -3.69 -8.28
CA PRO A 180 -26.28 -2.57 -8.43
C PRO A 180 -26.52 -1.81 -7.12
N ILE A 181 -26.52 -0.49 -7.18
CA ILE A 181 -27.05 0.36 -6.09
C ILE A 181 -28.57 0.47 -6.23
N GLU A 182 -29.06 0.47 -7.47
CA GLU A 182 -30.48 0.52 -7.84
C GLU A 182 -30.80 -0.56 -8.88
N THR A 183 -32.09 -0.89 -9.05
CA THR A 183 -32.50 -1.94 -10.01
C THR A 183 -32.12 -1.56 -11.45
N ILE A 184 -31.43 -2.46 -12.14
CA ILE A 184 -30.83 -2.19 -13.46
C ILE A 184 -31.86 -2.33 -14.59
N LEU A 185 -32.19 -1.21 -15.23
CA LEU A 185 -32.93 -1.16 -16.50
C LEU A 185 -32.03 -0.69 -17.65
N LYS A 186 -31.33 0.43 -17.46
CA LYS A 186 -30.46 1.06 -18.47
C LYS A 186 -29.03 0.57 -18.41
N ASP A 187 -28.36 0.61 -19.56
CA ASP A 187 -26.96 0.23 -19.74
C ASP A 187 -26.56 -1.08 -19.01
N PRO A 188 -27.33 -2.19 -19.08
CA PRO A 188 -26.98 -3.46 -18.42
C PRO A 188 -25.57 -3.97 -18.78
N ILE A 189 -25.00 -4.81 -17.91
CA ILE A 189 -23.68 -5.41 -18.11
C ILE A 189 -23.82 -6.79 -18.77
N ALA A 190 -23.28 -6.92 -19.98
CA ALA A 190 -23.10 -8.20 -20.64
C ALA A 190 -21.77 -8.82 -20.21
N VAL A 191 -21.77 -10.15 -20.09
CA VAL A 191 -20.61 -11.01 -19.84
C VAL A 191 -20.54 -12.11 -20.89
N ALA A 192 -19.35 -12.39 -21.42
CA ALA A 192 -19.15 -13.46 -22.38
C ALA A 192 -18.78 -14.77 -21.69
N ASP A 193 -19.37 -15.88 -22.14
CA ASP A 193 -18.95 -17.23 -21.77
C ASP A 193 -17.50 -17.46 -22.24
N ALA A 194 -16.59 -17.73 -21.28
CA ALA A 194 -15.17 -17.96 -21.53
C ALA A 194 -14.90 -19.01 -22.63
N ASN A 195 -15.75 -20.05 -22.74
CA ASN A 195 -15.65 -21.12 -23.74
C ASN A 195 -16.08 -20.68 -25.16
N SER A 196 -16.35 -19.40 -25.36
CA SER A 196 -16.60 -18.79 -26.67
C SER A 196 -15.48 -17.85 -27.13
N VAL A 197 -14.52 -17.54 -26.25
CA VAL A 197 -13.53 -16.46 -26.41
C VAL A 197 -12.11 -17.06 -26.49
N PRO A 198 -11.59 -17.43 -27.66
CA PRO A 198 -10.22 -17.96 -27.77
C PRO A 198 -9.16 -16.87 -27.50
N ASP A 199 -7.99 -17.26 -27.02
CA ASP A 199 -6.89 -16.35 -26.66
C ASP A 199 -6.33 -15.56 -27.86
N THR A 200 -6.60 -16.01 -29.09
CA THR A 200 -6.25 -15.32 -30.37
C THR A 200 -6.93 -13.97 -30.54
N ASP A 201 -8.09 -13.80 -29.90
CA ASP A 201 -8.97 -12.65 -30.10
C ASP A 201 -8.63 -11.52 -29.13
N LEU A 202 -7.78 -11.79 -28.15
CA LEU A 202 -7.29 -10.82 -27.18
C LEU A 202 -6.04 -10.11 -27.69
N VAL A 203 -5.90 -8.83 -27.37
CA VAL A 203 -4.70 -8.04 -27.68
C VAL A 203 -4.29 -7.24 -26.45
N GLY A 204 -3.02 -7.40 -26.05
CA GLY A 204 -2.43 -6.72 -24.91
C GLY A 204 -2.38 -5.22 -25.16
N ALA A 205 -3.00 -4.46 -24.26
CA ALA A 205 -3.23 -3.04 -24.44
C ALA A 205 -2.89 -2.25 -23.17
N GLU A 206 -1.74 -1.58 -23.20
CA GLU A 206 -1.14 -0.85 -22.06
C GLU A 206 -2.08 0.21 -21.48
N MET A 207 -2.20 0.22 -20.15
CA MET A 207 -2.95 1.21 -19.39
C MET A 207 -2.10 1.72 -18.22
N VAL A 208 -1.89 3.03 -18.17
CA VAL A 208 -1.33 3.73 -17.02
C VAL A 208 -2.48 4.35 -16.24
N GLU A 209 -2.73 3.87 -15.01
CA GLU A 209 -3.67 4.50 -14.06
C GLU A 209 -2.83 5.05 -12.90
N GLU A 210 -2.78 6.38 -12.83
CA GLU A 210 -1.88 7.19 -11.99
C GLU A 210 -0.42 6.82 -12.22
N ASP A 211 0.22 6.15 -11.25
CA ASP A 211 1.62 5.71 -11.34
C ASP A 211 1.75 4.18 -11.55
N PHE A 212 0.63 3.46 -11.65
CA PHE A 212 0.59 2.03 -12.00
C PHE A 212 0.53 1.83 -13.52
N ARG A 213 1.55 1.17 -14.09
CA ARG A 213 1.60 0.72 -15.49
C ARG A 213 1.18 -0.75 -15.58
N GLY A 214 -0.05 -0.99 -16.03
CA GLY A 214 -0.60 -2.32 -16.27
C GLY A 214 -0.95 -2.58 -17.74
N GLU A 215 -1.57 -3.73 -17.99
CA GLU A 215 -2.05 -4.11 -19.32
C GLU A 215 -3.46 -4.68 -19.24
N SER A 216 -4.33 -4.22 -20.14
CA SER A 216 -5.72 -4.68 -20.30
C SER A 216 -5.84 -5.57 -21.54
N TRP A 217 -6.83 -6.47 -21.59
CA TRP A 217 -7.22 -7.07 -22.87
C TRP A 217 -8.22 -6.14 -23.57
N VAL A 218 -7.85 -5.65 -24.76
CA VAL A 218 -8.87 -5.30 -25.79
C VAL A 218 -9.12 -6.52 -26.67
N VAL A 219 -10.24 -6.53 -27.38
CA VAL A 219 -10.74 -7.74 -28.05
C VAL A 219 -11.09 -7.45 -29.50
N ARG A 220 -10.65 -8.34 -30.39
CA ARG A 220 -11.06 -8.44 -31.79
C ARG A 220 -12.50 -8.94 -31.90
N HIS A 221 -13.20 -8.51 -32.93
CA HIS A 221 -14.53 -9.07 -33.22
C HIS A 221 -14.44 -10.54 -33.66
N ASN A 222 -15.19 -11.40 -32.98
CA ASN A 222 -15.49 -12.77 -33.38
C ASN A 222 -17.00 -13.03 -33.17
N PRO A 223 -17.76 -13.41 -34.21
CA PRO A 223 -19.22 -13.60 -34.11
C PRO A 223 -19.61 -14.83 -33.26
N ASN A 224 -18.65 -15.69 -32.89
CA ASN A 224 -18.90 -16.86 -32.06
C ASN A 224 -18.96 -16.53 -30.54
N HIS A 225 -18.61 -15.30 -30.13
CA HIS A 225 -18.71 -14.86 -28.75
C HIS A 225 -20.16 -14.97 -28.22
N ARG A 226 -20.37 -15.77 -27.17
CA ARG A 226 -21.67 -16.00 -26.54
C ARG A 226 -21.85 -15.04 -25.37
N TRP A 227 -22.76 -14.08 -25.54
CA TRP A 227 -23.01 -13.03 -24.57
C TRP A 227 -24.26 -13.29 -23.73
N HIS A 228 -24.14 -13.05 -22.44
CA HIS A 228 -25.15 -13.29 -21.42
C HIS A 228 -25.29 -12.08 -20.50
N PHE A 229 -26.49 -11.89 -19.94
CA PHE A 229 -26.74 -10.94 -18.85
C PHE A 229 -27.89 -11.45 -17.97
N LYS A 230 -28.07 -10.85 -16.81
CA LYS A 230 -29.31 -10.99 -16.01
C LYS A 230 -30.17 -9.74 -16.21
N PHE A 231 -31.39 -9.91 -16.67
CA PHE A 231 -32.37 -8.83 -16.72
C PHE A 231 -32.77 -8.37 -15.31
N ARG A 232 -33.03 -7.06 -15.14
CA ARG A 232 -33.50 -6.45 -13.88
C ARG A 232 -32.72 -6.85 -12.62
N MET A 233 -31.38 -6.87 -12.70
CA MET A 233 -30.55 -7.08 -11.51
C MET A 233 -30.92 -6.10 -10.39
N THR A 234 -31.25 -6.65 -9.23
CA THR A 234 -31.58 -5.91 -8.00
C THR A 234 -30.33 -5.63 -7.18
N PRO A 235 -30.36 -4.73 -6.17
CA PRO A 235 -29.21 -4.51 -5.27
C PRO A 235 -28.77 -5.76 -4.49
N GLN A 236 -29.61 -6.79 -4.41
CA GLN A 236 -29.29 -8.11 -3.83
C GLN A 236 -28.58 -9.05 -4.83
N ASP A 237 -28.58 -8.76 -6.14
CA ASP A 237 -27.89 -9.54 -7.16
C ASP A 237 -26.46 -9.03 -7.36
N VAL A 238 -25.48 -9.88 -7.05
CA VAL A 238 -24.05 -9.61 -7.23
C VAL A 238 -23.54 -10.40 -8.42
N LEU A 239 -22.91 -9.73 -9.38
CA LEU A 239 -22.21 -10.36 -10.48
C LEU A 239 -20.71 -10.42 -10.17
N LEU A 240 -20.17 -11.64 -10.08
CA LEU A 240 -18.75 -11.91 -10.01
C LEU A 240 -18.22 -12.13 -11.43
N ILE A 241 -17.28 -11.30 -11.89
CA ILE A 241 -16.64 -11.42 -13.21
C ILE A 241 -15.17 -11.74 -13.03
N LYS A 242 -14.71 -12.87 -13.53
CA LYS A 242 -13.30 -13.24 -13.49
C LYS A 242 -12.52 -12.42 -14.52
N CYS A 243 -11.53 -11.67 -14.07
CA CYS A 243 -10.57 -11.00 -14.93
C CYS A 243 -9.34 -11.87 -15.21
N PHE A 244 -8.96 -12.73 -14.24
CA PHE A 244 -7.81 -13.61 -14.33
C PHE A 244 -7.94 -14.87 -13.44
N ASP A 245 -7.34 -15.97 -13.89
CA ASP A 245 -6.98 -17.16 -13.11
C ASP A 245 -5.58 -17.66 -13.54
N SER A 246 -4.74 -18.06 -12.59
CA SER A 246 -3.49 -18.76 -12.92
C SER A 246 -3.70 -20.25 -13.22
N ASP A 247 -4.84 -20.83 -12.84
CA ASP A 247 -5.21 -22.17 -13.30
C ASP A 247 -5.59 -22.14 -14.78
N THR A 248 -4.91 -22.94 -15.59
CA THR A 248 -5.11 -23.04 -17.04
C THR A 248 -6.10 -24.13 -17.46
N SER A 249 -6.58 -24.95 -16.51
CA SER A 249 -7.57 -26.01 -16.77
C SER A 249 -9.02 -25.54 -16.69
N LEU A 250 -9.24 -24.28 -16.31
CA LEU A 250 -10.54 -23.69 -15.98
C LEU A 250 -10.79 -22.42 -16.79
N ALA A 251 -12.03 -21.90 -16.75
CA ALA A 251 -12.34 -20.60 -17.33
C ALA A 251 -11.49 -19.51 -16.67
N ARG A 252 -10.59 -18.88 -17.45
CA ARG A 252 -9.55 -17.97 -16.92
C ARG A 252 -9.98 -16.51 -16.79
N ARG A 253 -11.06 -16.12 -17.47
CA ARG A 253 -11.50 -14.74 -17.68
C ARG A 253 -12.90 -14.71 -18.28
N ALA A 254 -13.64 -13.62 -18.15
CA ALA A 254 -14.82 -13.32 -18.97
C ALA A 254 -14.70 -11.90 -19.56
N LEU A 255 -15.03 -11.75 -20.84
CA LEU A 255 -15.19 -10.44 -21.44
C LEU A 255 -16.41 -9.76 -20.83
N HIS A 256 -16.37 -8.44 -20.68
CA HIS A 256 -17.50 -7.67 -20.21
C HIS A 256 -17.62 -6.32 -20.93
N SER A 257 -18.86 -5.83 -21.01
CA SER A 257 -19.21 -4.52 -21.55
C SER A 257 -20.57 -4.09 -21.01
N ALA A 258 -20.79 -2.78 -20.86
CA ALA A 258 -22.14 -2.24 -20.83
C ALA A 258 -22.72 -2.21 -22.26
N PHE A 259 -24.03 -2.44 -22.40
CA PHE A 259 -24.73 -2.36 -23.69
C PHE A 259 -26.04 -1.58 -23.56
N GLU A 260 -26.47 -0.92 -24.63
CA GLU A 260 -27.78 -0.27 -24.67
C GLU A 260 -28.85 -1.33 -24.93
N ASP A 261 -29.89 -1.36 -24.08
CA ASP A 261 -31.16 -2.00 -24.40
C ASP A 261 -32.07 -0.95 -25.05
N PRO A 262 -32.49 -1.12 -26.33
CA PRO A 262 -33.36 -0.15 -27.01
C PRO A 262 -34.69 0.10 -26.29
N THR A 263 -35.18 -0.86 -25.49
CA THR A 263 -36.45 -0.78 -24.74
C THR A 263 -36.34 0.13 -23.52
N PHE A 264 -35.15 0.19 -22.89
CA PHE A 264 -34.90 0.93 -21.65
C PHE A 264 -33.91 2.09 -21.84
N ARG A 265 -33.70 2.54 -23.09
CA ARG A 265 -32.70 3.56 -23.41
C ARG A 265 -32.99 4.93 -22.80
N ASP A 266 -34.25 5.26 -22.53
CA ASP A 266 -34.66 6.56 -21.98
C ASP A 266 -34.79 6.56 -20.45
N GLU A 267 -34.53 5.43 -19.79
CA GLU A 267 -34.55 5.29 -18.33
C GLU A 267 -33.43 6.08 -17.63
N VAL A 268 -33.47 6.08 -16.29
CA VAL A 268 -32.41 6.66 -15.45
C VAL A 268 -31.06 5.92 -15.63
N PRO A 269 -29.91 6.62 -15.64
CA PRO A 269 -28.60 5.98 -15.70
C PRO A 269 -28.36 5.00 -14.54
N ARG A 270 -27.74 3.85 -14.84
CA ARG A 270 -27.46 2.82 -13.83
C ARG A 270 -26.53 3.33 -12.73
N GLN A 271 -26.71 2.79 -11.52
CA GLN A 271 -25.85 3.08 -10.38
C GLN A 271 -25.26 1.76 -9.84
N SER A 272 -23.94 1.68 -9.66
CA SER A 272 -23.24 0.43 -9.32
C SER A 272 -21.89 0.64 -8.62
N ILE A 273 -21.43 -0.34 -7.84
CA ILE A 273 -20.09 -0.36 -7.21
C ILE A 273 -19.24 -1.55 -7.70
N GLU A 274 -17.94 -1.30 -7.87
CA GLU A 274 -16.86 -2.26 -8.17
C GLU A 274 -15.83 -2.22 -7.01
N GLY A 275 -15.66 -3.29 -6.21
CA GLY A 275 -15.09 -3.21 -4.83
C GLY A 275 -13.65 -3.73 -4.57
N ARG A 276 -12.71 -2.87 -4.10
CA ARG A 276 -11.24 -3.14 -4.04
C ARG A 276 -10.37 -2.03 -3.24
N GLN A 277 -9.32 -2.26 -2.40
CA GLN A 277 -8.35 -1.28 -1.80
C GLN A 277 -6.96 -1.82 -1.25
N VAL A 278 -5.79 -1.26 -1.66
CA VAL A 278 -4.43 -1.52 -1.05
C VAL A 278 -4.34 -1.30 0.49
N PRO A 279 -3.49 -2.03 1.23
CA PRO A 279 -3.35 -1.86 2.68
C PRO A 279 -2.66 -0.54 3.06
N VAL A 280 -3.43 0.36 3.67
CA VAL A 280 -2.98 1.62 4.28
C VAL A 280 -3.54 1.64 5.71
N TRP A 281 -2.67 1.71 6.72
CA TRP A 281 -3.13 1.72 8.11
C TRP A 281 -3.66 3.09 8.52
N PRO A 282 -4.77 3.16 9.28
CA PRO A 282 -5.20 4.40 9.90
C PRO A 282 -4.17 4.86 10.94
N MET A 283 -4.12 6.17 11.18
CA MET A 283 -3.26 6.77 12.18
C MET A 283 -3.85 8.09 12.65
N ARG A 284 -3.61 8.43 13.92
CA ARG A 284 -4.10 9.67 14.53
C ARG A 284 -3.30 10.85 14.01
N THR A 285 -3.97 11.96 13.70
CA THR A 285 -3.32 13.24 13.38
C THR A 285 -3.30 14.12 14.62
N ILE A 286 -2.10 14.53 15.03
CA ILE A 286 -1.81 15.38 16.17
C ILE A 286 -1.52 16.80 15.67
N ASP A 287 -2.19 17.81 16.20
CA ASP A 287 -1.95 19.21 15.86
C ASP A 287 -0.78 19.78 16.67
N TYR A 288 0.24 20.30 15.98
CA TYR A 288 1.43 20.82 16.64
C TYR A 288 1.16 22.08 17.48
N GLY A 289 0.23 22.96 17.09
CA GLY A 289 -0.09 24.18 17.83
C GLY A 289 -0.78 23.88 19.15
N LEU A 290 -1.75 22.96 19.14
CA LEU A 290 -2.40 22.47 20.36
C LEU A 290 -1.44 21.66 21.26
N LEU A 291 -0.50 20.91 20.66
CA LEU A 291 0.51 20.18 21.42
C LEU A 291 1.53 21.12 22.10
N LEU A 292 1.91 22.19 21.40
CA LEU A 292 2.81 23.25 21.88
C LEU A 292 2.20 24.04 23.05
N SER A 293 0.90 24.33 23.01
CA SER A 293 0.18 24.95 24.13
C SER A 293 -0.11 24.00 25.30
N GLN A 294 0.21 22.70 25.16
CA GLN A 294 -0.15 21.63 26.10
C GLN A 294 -1.67 21.50 26.31
N ASP A 295 -2.46 21.63 25.23
CA ASP A 295 -3.91 21.38 25.30
C ASP A 295 -4.20 19.97 25.84
N PRO A 296 -5.04 19.81 26.88
CA PRO A 296 -5.27 18.50 27.51
C PRO A 296 -5.79 17.44 26.53
N SER A 297 -6.65 17.80 25.59
CA SER A 297 -7.24 16.83 24.65
C SER A 297 -6.21 16.33 23.64
N GLU A 298 -5.32 17.21 23.18
CA GLU A 298 -4.27 16.85 22.23
C GLU A 298 -3.08 16.13 22.91
N VAL A 299 -2.81 16.45 24.19
CA VAL A 299 -1.88 15.70 25.06
C VAL A 299 -2.38 14.26 25.29
N ASP A 300 -3.64 14.08 25.67
CA ASP A 300 -4.24 12.75 25.85
C ASP A 300 -4.21 11.93 24.55
N LYS A 301 -4.51 12.58 23.42
CA LYS A 301 -4.51 11.99 22.08
C LYS A 301 -3.12 11.52 21.63
N VAL A 302 -2.05 12.28 21.88
CA VAL A 302 -0.67 11.83 21.56
C VAL A 302 -0.20 10.74 22.53
N VAL A 303 -0.57 10.80 23.81
CA VAL A 303 -0.28 9.72 24.77
C VAL A 303 -0.97 8.43 24.33
N LYS A 304 -2.24 8.50 23.94
CA LYS A 304 -2.99 7.35 23.40
C LYS A 304 -2.34 6.79 22.13
N ALA A 305 -1.94 7.66 21.19
CA ALA A 305 -1.22 7.26 19.97
C ALA A 305 0.10 6.54 20.25
N CYS A 306 0.83 6.93 21.29
CA CYS A 306 2.06 6.25 21.70
C CYS A 306 1.82 4.94 22.47
N LEU A 307 0.72 4.81 23.22
CA LEU A 307 0.37 3.61 24.00
C LEU A 307 -0.21 2.47 23.16
N GLU A 308 -0.98 2.80 22.12
CA GLU A 308 -1.71 1.84 21.29
C GLU A 308 -0.98 1.53 19.98
N GLU A 309 -0.75 2.52 19.11
CA GLU A 309 -0.12 2.30 17.80
C GLU A 309 1.42 2.44 17.82
N GLY A 310 1.95 3.39 18.60
CA GLY A 310 3.37 3.79 18.58
C GLY A 310 3.75 4.77 17.46
N TYR A 311 2.77 5.27 16.70
CA TYR A 311 2.96 6.20 15.58
C TYR A 311 1.76 7.14 15.37
N PHE A 312 2.00 8.29 14.74
CA PHE A 312 0.98 9.29 14.39
C PHE A 312 1.44 10.22 13.25
N GLN A 313 0.51 10.96 12.65
CA GLN A 313 0.84 12.13 11.84
C GLN A 313 0.91 13.36 12.74
N LEU A 314 1.86 14.25 12.51
CA LEU A 314 1.93 15.57 13.15
C LEU A 314 1.59 16.63 12.10
N ASN A 315 0.47 17.34 12.27
CA ASN A 315 0.08 18.48 11.45
C ASN A 315 0.95 19.70 11.78
N LEU A 316 1.56 20.30 10.76
CA LEU A 316 2.45 21.47 10.86
C LEU A 316 1.98 22.65 9.99
N ASP A 317 0.81 22.59 9.35
CA ASP A 317 0.27 23.70 8.54
C ASP A 317 -0.15 24.93 9.39
N GLY A 318 -0.29 24.74 10.71
CA GLY A 318 -0.49 25.81 11.68
C GLY A 318 0.65 26.84 11.72
N ILE A 319 0.39 28.01 12.30
CA ILE A 319 1.35 29.13 12.33
C ILE A 319 2.68 28.70 12.97
N ASP A 320 2.62 27.94 14.06
CA ASP A 320 3.78 27.46 14.82
C ASP A 320 4.58 26.36 14.10
N GLY A 321 3.92 25.59 13.23
CA GLY A 321 4.54 24.49 12.48
C GLY A 321 5.18 24.93 11.15
N ARG A 322 4.74 26.06 10.59
CA ARG A 322 5.13 26.52 9.25
C ARG A 322 6.63 26.58 9.02
N THR A 323 7.40 27.13 9.97
CA THR A 323 8.86 27.25 9.80
C THR A 323 9.57 25.90 9.74
N VAL A 324 8.98 24.85 10.31
CA VAL A 324 9.47 23.47 10.17
C VAL A 324 9.27 22.99 8.72
N LEU A 325 8.15 23.33 8.09
CA LEU A 325 7.87 23.01 6.68
C LEU A 325 8.72 23.84 5.70
N GLU A 326 9.05 25.08 6.06
CA GLU A 326 9.98 25.96 5.33
C GLU A 326 11.42 25.40 5.39
N ASP A 327 11.93 25.09 6.58
CA ASP A 327 13.26 24.46 6.77
C ASP A 327 13.34 23.11 6.02
N ARG A 328 12.29 22.29 6.11
CA ARG A 328 12.14 21.02 5.37
C ARG A 328 12.26 21.23 3.85
N ALA A 329 11.68 22.29 3.32
CA ALA A 329 11.73 22.60 1.89
C ALA A 329 13.13 23.02 1.42
N GLU A 330 13.87 23.78 2.22
CA GLU A 330 15.27 24.13 1.90
C GLU A 330 16.20 22.91 2.04
N VAL A 331 16.01 22.05 3.05
CA VAL A 331 16.74 20.77 3.16
C VAL A 331 16.45 19.86 1.96
N LEU A 332 15.22 19.83 1.44
CA LEU A 332 14.90 19.03 0.24
C LEU A 332 15.69 19.51 -1.00
N LYS A 333 15.80 20.83 -1.20
CA LYS A 333 16.62 21.41 -2.29
C LYS A 333 18.11 21.11 -2.10
N LEU A 334 18.63 21.27 -0.88
CA LEU A 334 20.01 20.95 -0.51
C LEU A 334 20.30 19.46 -0.76
N MET A 335 19.40 18.58 -0.34
CA MET A 335 19.48 17.13 -0.49
C MET A 335 19.54 16.70 -1.96
N GLN A 336 18.72 17.29 -2.83
CA GLN A 336 18.75 17.03 -4.27
C GLN A 336 20.12 17.37 -4.87
N ARG A 337 20.61 18.60 -4.67
CA ARG A 337 21.94 19.03 -5.13
C ARG A 337 23.08 18.19 -4.55
N PHE A 338 22.96 17.76 -3.29
CA PHE A 338 23.96 16.91 -2.66
C PHE A 338 24.02 15.54 -3.33
N PHE A 339 22.88 14.89 -3.57
CA PHE A 339 22.86 13.55 -4.16
C PHE A 339 23.16 13.53 -5.67
N GLU A 340 22.94 14.64 -6.39
CA GLU A 340 23.42 14.84 -7.76
C GLU A 340 24.96 14.97 -7.86
N ALA A 341 25.68 15.24 -6.77
CA ALA A 341 27.13 15.39 -6.79
C ALA A 341 27.88 14.07 -7.05
N PRO A 342 29.11 14.11 -7.60
CA PRO A 342 29.94 12.92 -7.82
C PRO A 342 30.16 12.10 -6.55
N LEU A 343 30.23 10.77 -6.68
CA LEU A 343 30.36 9.85 -5.55
C LEU A 343 31.59 10.16 -4.69
N GLU A 344 32.70 10.57 -5.31
CA GLU A 344 33.95 10.94 -4.68
C GLU A 344 33.79 12.17 -3.77
N ALA A 345 32.94 13.13 -4.16
CA ALA A 345 32.64 14.32 -3.38
C ALA A 345 31.60 14.05 -2.28
N LYS A 346 30.61 13.18 -2.54
CA LYS A 346 29.65 12.72 -1.51
C LYS A 346 30.35 11.89 -0.41
N ASN A 347 31.33 11.09 -0.80
CA ASN A 347 32.04 10.14 0.07
C ASN A 347 33.38 10.69 0.63
N GLU A 348 33.60 12.01 0.64
CA GLU A 348 34.87 12.65 1.08
C GLU A 348 35.40 12.14 2.43
N TYR A 349 34.50 11.90 3.39
CA TYR A 349 34.81 11.31 4.70
C TYR A 349 34.21 9.90 4.89
N GLY A 350 33.49 9.40 3.89
CA GLY A 350 32.62 8.22 4.03
C GLY A 350 31.66 8.33 5.21
N LEU A 351 31.43 7.19 5.89
CA LEU A 351 30.73 7.12 7.16
C LEU A 351 31.75 7.31 8.30
N ILE A 352 31.71 8.46 8.97
CA ILE A 352 32.63 8.81 10.07
C ILE A 352 32.25 8.07 11.35
N ASP A 353 30.95 8.05 11.64
CA ASP A 353 30.35 7.34 12.76
C ASP A 353 28.93 6.91 12.34
N SER A 354 28.39 5.92 13.04
CA SER A 354 27.00 5.47 13.06
C SER A 354 25.91 6.54 12.82
N HIS A 355 26.14 7.77 13.28
CA HIS A 355 25.22 8.90 13.24
C HIS A 355 25.76 10.13 12.48
N LEU A 356 26.89 10.02 11.76
CA LEU A 356 27.55 11.10 11.03
C LEU A 356 28.30 10.60 9.76
N GLY A 357 28.03 11.23 8.61
CA GLY A 357 28.71 10.94 7.34
C GLY A 357 27.80 10.32 6.28
N TYR A 358 28.39 9.89 5.17
CA TYR A 358 27.70 9.39 3.98
C TYR A 358 27.74 7.87 3.88
N GLU A 359 26.61 7.26 3.48
CA GLU A 359 26.49 5.82 3.19
C GLU A 359 26.01 5.64 1.73
N PRO A 360 26.79 4.96 0.85
CA PRO A 360 26.39 4.67 -0.52
C PRO A 360 25.42 3.48 -0.64
N VAL A 361 24.74 3.40 -1.80
CA VAL A 361 23.70 2.41 -2.15
C VAL A 361 24.19 0.95 -2.04
N GLY A 362 23.60 0.20 -1.12
CA GLY A 362 23.93 -1.20 -0.85
C GLY A 362 24.84 -1.41 0.36
N SER A 363 25.02 -0.42 1.23
CA SER A 363 25.73 -0.55 2.51
C SER A 363 25.01 -1.50 3.50
N ARG A 364 23.68 -1.59 3.45
CA ARG A 364 22.77 -2.25 4.41
C ARG A 364 22.00 -3.43 3.81
N THR A 365 21.24 -4.14 4.65
CA THR A 365 20.28 -5.17 4.19
C THR A 365 19.03 -4.52 3.57
N GLY A 366 18.52 -5.11 2.49
CA GLY A 366 17.33 -4.64 1.77
C GLY A 366 16.01 -4.97 2.44
N ALA A 367 14.92 -4.46 1.86
CA ALA A 367 13.55 -4.60 2.36
C ALA A 367 13.05 -6.06 2.51
N PHE A 368 13.73 -7.01 1.85
CA PHE A 368 13.40 -8.44 1.82
C PHE A 368 14.37 -9.32 2.63
N GLY A 369 15.30 -8.72 3.37
CA GLY A 369 16.21 -9.45 4.25
C GLY A 369 17.39 -10.12 3.52
N ALA A 370 17.84 -11.26 4.07
CA ALA A 370 19.09 -11.92 3.70
C ALA A 370 19.17 -12.23 2.19
N GLY A 371 20.25 -11.79 1.54
CA GLY A 371 20.45 -11.89 0.09
C GLY A 371 20.08 -10.61 -0.67
N THR A 372 19.31 -9.70 -0.07
CA THR A 372 19.05 -8.37 -0.64
C THR A 372 19.83 -7.27 0.06
N LYS A 373 20.20 -6.25 -0.72
CA LYS A 373 20.82 -5.02 -0.28
C LYS A 373 19.80 -3.88 -0.33
N ASP A 374 20.08 -2.81 0.40
CA ASP A 374 19.27 -1.59 0.31
C ASP A 374 19.32 -0.97 -1.10
N GLY A 375 18.36 -0.08 -1.36
CA GLY A 375 18.27 0.70 -2.60
C GLY A 375 18.45 2.20 -2.39
N TYR A 376 19.16 2.65 -1.35
CA TYR A 376 19.27 4.08 -1.03
C TYR A 376 20.67 4.53 -0.63
N GLU A 377 21.00 5.77 -0.98
CA GLU A 377 22.13 6.48 -0.39
C GLU A 377 21.62 7.45 0.69
N MET A 378 22.51 7.79 1.62
CA MET A 378 22.14 8.56 2.81
C MET A 378 23.29 9.45 3.27
N LEU A 379 22.96 10.65 3.75
CA LEU A 379 23.88 11.55 4.43
C LEU A 379 23.33 11.88 5.82
N LYS A 380 24.15 11.66 6.85
CA LYS A 380 23.85 11.91 8.26
C LYS A 380 24.60 13.13 8.76
N VAL A 381 23.89 14.04 9.42
CA VAL A 381 24.43 15.26 10.02
C VAL A 381 24.05 15.27 11.50
N SER A 382 25.02 15.00 12.36
CA SER A 382 24.83 14.98 13.81
C SER A 382 24.52 16.38 14.35
N ARG A 383 23.62 16.45 15.33
CA ARG A 383 23.30 17.67 16.11
C ARG A 383 24.54 18.27 16.76
N ASP A 384 25.47 17.42 17.17
CA ASP A 384 26.67 17.80 17.93
C ASP A 384 27.88 18.05 17.00
N GLU A 385 27.80 17.61 15.75
CA GLU A 385 28.80 17.94 14.71
C GLU A 385 28.51 19.31 14.08
N ILE A 386 27.25 19.60 13.71
CA ILE A 386 26.89 20.84 13.00
C ILE A 386 27.18 22.12 13.82
N GLN A 387 27.30 22.00 15.14
CA GLN A 387 27.62 23.08 16.07
C GLN A 387 29.14 23.33 16.24
N GLN A 388 30.00 22.49 15.66
CA GLN A 388 31.45 22.69 15.71
C GLN A 388 31.90 23.76 14.72
N GLY A 389 32.97 24.49 15.05
CA GLY A 389 33.51 25.55 14.17
C GLY A 389 34.08 25.08 12.83
N SER A 390 34.18 23.76 12.59
CA SER A 390 34.51 23.18 11.29
C SER A 390 33.93 21.76 11.19
N PRO A 391 32.64 21.60 10.85
CA PRO A 391 31.98 20.30 10.84
C PRO A 391 32.51 19.41 9.72
N ARG A 392 32.67 18.10 10.00
CA ARG A 392 33.11 17.08 9.04
C ARG A 392 31.97 16.63 8.12
N VAL A 393 31.33 17.58 7.46
CA VAL A 393 30.40 17.31 6.35
C VAL A 393 31.15 17.34 5.01
N PRO A 394 30.71 16.57 3.99
CA PRO A 394 31.37 16.55 2.68
C PRO A 394 31.29 17.89 1.94
N SER A 395 32.28 18.19 1.12
CA SER A 395 32.47 19.47 0.42
C SER A 395 31.25 20.03 -0.33
N PRO A 396 30.36 19.24 -0.99
CA PRO A 396 29.18 19.79 -1.66
C PRO A 396 28.23 20.60 -0.75
N ILE A 397 28.23 20.34 0.56
CA ILE A 397 27.39 21.05 1.56
C ILE A 397 28.20 21.80 2.62
N LYS A 398 29.52 21.93 2.45
CA LYS A 398 30.43 22.56 3.42
C LYS A 398 30.47 24.10 3.31
N ASN A 399 29.57 24.68 2.53
CA ASN A 399 29.40 26.13 2.37
C ASN A 399 28.50 26.70 3.48
N SER A 400 28.67 27.99 3.81
CA SER A 400 27.97 28.61 4.94
C SER A 400 26.44 28.68 4.79
N GLY A 401 25.91 28.69 3.57
CA GLY A 401 24.46 28.66 3.33
C GLY A 401 23.85 27.31 3.69
N ASP A 402 24.44 26.23 3.17
CA ASP A 402 23.96 24.87 3.42
C ASP A 402 24.18 24.41 4.86
N LEU A 403 25.29 24.82 5.49
CA LEU A 403 25.50 24.63 6.92
C LEU A 403 24.39 25.30 7.76
N HIS A 404 23.96 26.52 7.41
CA HIS A 404 22.89 27.21 8.11
C HIS A 404 21.50 26.59 7.85
N VAL A 405 21.24 26.07 6.64
CA VAL A 405 20.01 25.31 6.36
C VAL A 405 19.94 24.05 7.23
N LEU A 406 21.05 23.32 7.36
CA LEU A 406 21.13 22.13 8.22
C LEU A 406 21.00 22.48 9.71
N GLU A 407 21.68 23.55 10.17
CA GLU A 407 21.58 24.07 11.54
C GLU A 407 20.12 24.40 11.91
N ARG A 408 19.44 25.18 11.06
CA ARG A 408 18.03 25.55 11.24
C ARG A 408 17.13 24.33 11.34
N ALA A 409 17.19 23.43 10.36
CA ALA A 409 16.35 22.24 10.30
C ALA A 409 16.59 21.28 11.48
N ILE A 410 17.85 21.14 11.93
CA ILE A 410 18.19 20.41 13.16
C ILE A 410 17.58 21.11 14.38
N GLY A 411 17.65 22.44 14.46
CA GLY A 411 17.07 23.24 15.54
C GLY A 411 15.54 23.16 15.63
N SER A 412 14.84 23.27 14.50
CA SER A 412 13.37 23.18 14.44
C SER A 412 12.88 21.75 14.73
N CYS A 413 13.51 20.72 14.15
CA CYS A 413 13.18 19.32 14.46
C CYS A 413 13.45 18.93 15.93
N ASN A 414 14.56 19.40 16.52
CA ASN A 414 14.88 19.24 17.96
C ASN A 414 13.81 19.88 18.84
N THR A 415 13.30 21.06 18.44
CA THR A 415 12.25 21.78 19.17
C THR A 415 10.93 21.03 19.12
N VAL A 416 10.47 20.64 17.93
CA VAL A 416 9.23 19.86 17.72
C VAL A 416 9.24 18.56 18.52
N THR A 417 10.32 17.77 18.40
CA THR A 417 10.43 16.48 19.10
C THR A 417 10.49 16.63 20.63
N LYS A 418 11.03 17.75 21.15
CA LYS A 418 10.98 18.07 22.58
C LYS A 418 9.62 18.54 23.08
N VAL A 419 8.84 19.24 22.26
CA VAL A 419 7.43 19.54 22.57
C VAL A 419 6.64 18.26 22.74
N ILE A 420 6.83 17.28 21.83
CA ILE A 420 6.21 15.95 21.94
C ILE A 420 6.66 15.23 23.23
N LEU A 421 7.96 15.20 23.56
CA LEU A 421 8.43 14.60 24.82
C LEU A 421 7.87 15.30 26.06
N SER A 422 7.69 16.62 26.02
CA SER A 422 7.08 17.39 27.11
C SER A 422 5.59 17.06 27.27
N ALA A 423 4.83 16.99 26.16
CA ALA A 423 3.44 16.57 26.16
C ALA A 423 3.26 15.15 26.71
N LEU A 424 4.04 14.18 26.20
CA LEU A 424 4.02 12.81 26.68
C LEU A 424 4.40 12.72 28.17
N SER A 425 5.36 13.53 28.63
CA SER A 425 5.71 13.61 30.05
C SER A 425 4.58 14.19 30.91
N THR A 426 3.83 15.17 30.39
CA THR A 426 2.70 15.78 31.08
C THR A 426 1.53 14.81 31.20
N GLY A 427 1.08 14.20 30.11
CA GLY A 427 -0.03 13.22 30.14
C GLY A 427 0.31 11.90 30.86
N MET A 428 1.58 11.51 30.91
CA MET A 428 2.06 10.39 31.75
C MET A 428 2.27 10.76 33.23
N GLY A 429 1.95 11.99 33.65
CA GLY A 429 2.06 12.45 35.04
C GLY A 429 3.51 12.58 35.55
N LEU A 430 4.49 12.71 34.66
CA LEU A 430 5.91 12.74 34.99
C LEU A 430 6.36 14.13 35.46
N THR A 431 7.16 14.16 36.53
CA THR A 431 7.60 15.38 37.21
C THR A 431 9.10 15.35 37.52
N GLY A 432 9.70 16.54 37.66
CA GLY A 432 11.13 16.69 37.97
C GLY A 432 12.03 15.99 36.96
N ALA A 433 13.03 15.25 37.46
CA ALA A 433 13.99 14.50 36.65
C ALA A 433 13.40 13.28 35.91
N LYS A 434 12.15 12.87 36.18
CA LYS A 434 11.50 11.74 35.49
C LYS A 434 10.91 12.10 34.13
N ARG A 435 10.86 13.38 33.77
CA ARG A 435 10.29 13.83 32.49
C ARG A 435 11.25 13.52 31.32
N PHE A 436 10.71 13.00 30.23
CA PHE A 436 11.50 12.48 29.11
C PHE A 436 12.42 13.55 28.51
N GLU A 437 11.99 14.82 28.40
CA GLU A 437 12.83 15.89 27.84
C GLU A 437 14.06 16.24 28.68
N LYS A 438 14.14 15.78 29.95
CA LYS A 438 15.31 15.99 30.83
C LYS A 438 16.49 15.08 30.52
N SER A 439 16.27 14.02 29.75
CA SER A 439 17.32 13.12 29.23
C SER A 439 17.73 13.46 27.79
N HIS A 440 17.40 14.66 27.32
CA HIS A 440 17.58 15.10 25.93
C HIS A 440 18.18 16.52 25.85
N ARG A 441 19.05 16.90 26.80
CA ARG A 441 19.65 18.25 26.85
C ARG A 441 20.52 18.55 25.62
N ASN A 442 20.71 19.84 25.32
CA ASN A 442 21.51 20.29 24.16
C ASN A 442 23.00 20.42 24.53
N ASP A 443 23.32 20.76 25.77
CA ASP A 443 24.67 20.91 26.35
C ASP A 443 25.36 19.58 26.69
N ARG A 444 24.81 18.47 26.19
CA ARG A 444 25.11 17.10 26.61
C ARG A 444 25.19 16.18 25.40
N PRO A 445 26.21 15.31 25.29
CA PRO A 445 26.46 14.54 24.08
C PRO A 445 25.30 13.59 23.79
N SER A 446 24.89 13.51 22.52
CA SER A 446 23.94 12.50 22.06
C SER A 446 24.20 12.11 20.61
N THR A 447 23.95 10.86 20.27
CA THR A 447 23.93 10.36 18.88
C THR A 447 22.77 10.91 18.01
N THR A 448 22.13 12.02 18.40
CA THR A 448 21.01 12.67 17.68
C THR A 448 21.45 13.18 16.31
N THR A 449 20.69 12.85 15.26
CA THR A 449 21.11 13.13 13.87
C THR A 449 19.96 13.41 12.91
N LEU A 450 20.17 14.32 11.97
CA LEU A 450 19.35 14.50 10.78
C LEU A 450 19.90 13.61 9.66
N SER A 451 19.06 12.79 9.05
CA SER A 451 19.44 11.94 7.92
C SER A 451 18.63 12.29 6.68
N MET A 452 19.35 12.69 5.63
CA MET A 452 18.84 12.83 4.28
C MET A 452 18.95 11.46 3.59
N MET A 453 17.86 10.95 3.02
CA MET A 453 17.81 9.65 2.34
C MET A 453 17.28 9.80 0.92
N HIS A 454 17.98 9.18 -0.03
CA HIS A 454 17.64 9.15 -1.45
C HIS A 454 17.61 7.71 -1.93
N TYR A 455 16.42 7.22 -2.25
CA TYR A 455 16.16 5.91 -2.82
C TYR A 455 16.17 6.05 -4.34
N LEU A 456 17.03 5.30 -5.02
CA LEU A 456 17.21 5.41 -6.47
C LEU A 456 16.27 4.43 -7.22
N PRO A 457 15.91 4.72 -8.48
CA PRO A 457 15.20 3.77 -9.36
C PRO A 457 15.89 2.42 -9.47
N ALA A 458 15.11 1.34 -9.54
CA ALA A 458 15.61 -0.04 -9.62
C ALA A 458 16.47 -0.31 -10.88
N GLU A 459 16.34 0.50 -11.93
CA GLU A 459 17.20 0.48 -13.11
C GLU A 459 18.65 0.92 -12.78
N GLN A 460 18.82 1.84 -11.82
CA GLN A 460 20.12 2.34 -11.38
C GLN A 460 20.74 1.48 -10.28
N THR A 461 19.91 0.88 -9.41
CA THR A 461 20.40 0.06 -8.27
C THR A 461 20.58 -1.42 -8.61
N GLY A 462 19.77 -1.95 -9.54
CA GLY A 462 19.66 -3.38 -9.85
C GLY A 462 18.65 -4.11 -8.97
N GLN A 463 18.08 -5.21 -9.50
CA GLN A 463 16.93 -5.95 -8.93
C GLN A 463 17.12 -6.54 -7.51
N HIS A 464 18.34 -6.48 -6.94
CA HIS A 464 18.63 -6.97 -5.59
C HIS A 464 18.97 -5.86 -4.59
N LYS A 465 18.84 -4.59 -5.00
CA LYS A 465 19.08 -3.38 -4.20
C LYS A 465 17.77 -2.59 -4.02
N ILE A 466 16.96 -2.97 -3.04
CA ILE A 466 15.59 -2.47 -2.91
C ILE A 466 15.30 -2.01 -1.47
N GLY A 467 14.91 -0.75 -1.33
CA GLY A 467 14.31 -0.20 -0.12
C GLY A 467 15.24 -0.23 1.10
N HIS A 468 14.66 -0.42 2.29
CA HIS A 468 15.36 -0.57 3.56
C HIS A 468 14.64 -1.63 4.41
N GLN A 469 15.40 -2.46 5.14
CA GLN A 469 14.90 -3.62 5.89
C GLN A 469 13.82 -3.33 6.95
N LYS A 470 13.10 -4.38 7.37
CA LYS A 470 12.13 -4.32 8.48
C LYS A 470 12.86 -4.22 9.82
N HIS A 471 12.60 -3.16 10.58
CA HIS A 471 13.23 -2.88 11.87
C HIS A 471 12.35 -1.97 12.74
N THR A 472 12.87 -1.62 13.91
CA THR A 472 12.41 -0.51 14.76
C THR A 472 13.57 0.46 14.95
N ASP A 473 13.27 1.74 15.17
CA ASP A 473 14.28 2.76 15.36
C ASP A 473 14.94 2.73 16.74
N ILE A 474 16.25 3.01 16.78
CA ILE A 474 17.05 3.16 18.00
C ILE A 474 16.58 4.37 18.86
N SER A 475 15.95 5.35 18.21
CA SER A 475 15.66 6.69 18.74
C SER A 475 14.73 6.70 19.96
N SER A 476 14.56 7.89 20.53
CA SER A 476 13.43 8.18 21.40
C SER A 476 12.19 8.50 20.56
N LEU A 477 12.35 9.43 19.61
CA LEU A 477 11.36 9.78 18.60
C LEU A 477 12.06 9.92 17.24
N THR A 478 11.37 9.52 16.19
CA THR A 478 11.78 9.83 14.81
C THR A 478 10.70 10.67 14.14
N LEU A 479 11.08 11.86 13.68
CA LEU A 479 10.27 12.79 12.90
C LEU A 479 10.67 12.65 11.43
N LEU A 480 9.76 12.13 10.60
CA LEU A 480 10.00 11.78 9.20
C LEU A 480 9.16 12.63 8.25
N PHE A 481 9.82 13.21 7.26
CA PHE A 481 9.20 13.92 6.15
C PHE A 481 9.43 13.17 4.83
N SER A 482 8.35 12.94 4.07
CA SER A 482 8.41 12.51 2.68
C SER A 482 7.08 12.77 2.01
N ASP A 483 7.12 13.43 0.84
CA ASP A 483 5.93 13.64 0.01
C ASP A 483 5.63 12.43 -0.91
N GLN A 484 6.38 11.33 -0.75
CA GLN A 484 6.37 10.16 -1.64
C GLN A 484 6.14 8.84 -0.90
N TRP A 485 5.20 8.05 -1.43
CA TRP A 485 4.86 6.71 -0.94
C TRP A 485 6.08 5.80 -0.84
N GLY A 486 6.09 4.92 0.16
CA GLY A 486 7.07 3.84 0.26
C GLY A 486 7.44 3.40 1.66
N LEU A 487 7.19 4.23 2.69
CA LEU A 487 7.22 3.76 4.08
C LEU A 487 6.08 2.74 4.27
N GLN A 488 6.39 1.60 4.87
CA GLN A 488 5.41 0.62 5.34
C GLN A 488 5.59 0.38 6.84
N ILE A 489 4.47 0.24 7.56
CA ILE A 489 4.42 0.02 9.02
C ILE A 489 3.56 -1.21 9.37
N ARG A 490 3.76 -1.72 10.59
CA ARG A 490 3.00 -2.82 11.20
C ARG A 490 2.41 -2.36 12.54
N PRO A 491 1.07 -2.24 12.67
CA PRO A 491 0.41 -2.00 13.93
C PRO A 491 0.74 -3.08 14.98
N PRO A 492 0.91 -2.72 16.26
CA PRO A 492 1.04 -3.69 17.35
C PRO A 492 -0.23 -4.56 17.49
N GLY A 493 -0.08 -5.88 17.47
CA GLY A 493 -1.13 -6.85 17.82
C GLY A 493 -2.28 -7.07 16.82
N GLU A 494 -2.57 -6.13 15.92
CA GLU A 494 -3.73 -6.21 15.01
C GLU A 494 -3.53 -7.14 13.80
N CYS A 495 -2.28 -7.40 13.38
CA CYS A 495 -1.96 -7.94 12.07
C CYS A 495 -0.92 -9.08 12.11
N GLY A 496 -0.77 -9.83 11.02
CA GLY A 496 0.14 -10.98 10.92
C GLY A 496 1.64 -10.61 10.95
N ALA A 497 2.51 -11.55 11.33
CA ALA A 497 3.98 -11.36 11.42
C ALA A 497 4.64 -10.81 10.13
N ARG A 498 4.03 -11.11 8.97
CA ARG A 498 4.47 -10.67 7.62
C ARG A 498 3.73 -9.44 7.09
N GLU A 499 2.68 -9.01 7.78
CA GLU A 499 1.74 -8.01 7.31
C GLU A 499 2.28 -6.59 7.57
N MET A 500 2.26 -5.77 6.51
CA MET A 500 2.80 -4.40 6.51
C MET A 500 1.91 -3.57 5.58
N GLY A 501 1.52 -2.37 5.99
CA GLY A 501 0.68 -1.46 5.20
C GLY A 501 1.39 -0.13 4.96
N PHE A 502 1.10 0.54 3.85
CA PHE A 502 1.77 1.79 3.49
C PHE A 502 1.32 2.96 4.35
N VAL A 503 2.24 3.90 4.59
CA VAL A 503 1.94 5.22 5.14
C VAL A 503 1.63 6.17 3.99
N ARG A 504 0.45 6.79 4.01
CA ARG A 504 0.03 7.82 3.06
C ARG A 504 0.87 9.10 3.27
N PRO A 505 1.52 9.64 2.23
CA PRO A 505 2.06 11.00 2.28
C PRO A 505 0.91 12.00 2.43
N THR A 506 0.94 12.77 3.52
CA THR A 506 -0.05 13.82 3.79
C THR A 506 0.66 15.17 3.73
N PRO A 507 0.28 16.08 2.82
CA PRO A 507 0.81 17.45 2.79
C PRO A 507 0.66 18.15 4.14
N GLY A 508 1.56 19.07 4.45
CA GLY A 508 1.55 19.80 5.72
C GLY A 508 1.94 18.98 6.96
N CYS A 509 2.10 17.65 6.83
CA CYS A 509 2.32 16.76 7.95
C CYS A 509 3.72 16.12 7.96
N ALA A 510 4.14 15.67 9.14
CA ALA A 510 5.23 14.73 9.33
C ALA A 510 4.69 13.39 9.84
N PHE A 511 5.35 12.27 9.52
CA PHE A 511 5.13 11.00 10.21
C PHE A 511 6.01 10.95 11.46
N VAL A 512 5.43 10.69 12.62
CA VAL A 512 6.16 10.54 13.88
C VAL A 512 5.98 9.12 14.39
N HIS A 513 7.05 8.51 14.88
CA HIS A 513 6.96 7.26 15.62
C HIS A 513 7.94 7.17 16.79
N VAL A 514 7.57 6.32 17.75
CA VAL A 514 8.35 5.99 18.94
C VAL A 514 9.42 4.95 18.59
N GLY A 515 10.67 5.24 18.98
CA GLY A 515 11.77 4.28 18.91
C GLY A 515 11.99 3.54 20.23
N ASP A 516 13.00 2.67 20.25
CA ASP A 516 13.31 1.81 21.41
C ASP A 516 13.56 2.60 22.69
N SER A 517 14.31 3.71 22.60
CA SER A 517 14.81 4.42 23.78
C SER A 517 13.66 5.03 24.60
N LEU A 518 12.63 5.56 23.93
CA LEU A 518 11.44 6.10 24.60
C LEU A 518 10.49 4.98 25.06
N ARG A 519 10.39 3.87 24.30
CA ARG A 519 9.71 2.66 24.77
C ARG A 519 10.33 2.17 26.08
N PHE A 520 11.66 2.04 26.15
CA PHE A 520 12.37 1.64 27.36
C PHE A 520 12.18 2.66 28.50
N ALA A 521 12.34 3.96 28.23
CA ALA A 521 12.10 5.03 29.21
C ALA A 521 10.67 5.03 29.79
N SER A 522 9.66 4.62 29.00
CA SER A 522 8.26 4.52 29.43
C SER A 522 7.97 3.30 30.32
N GLY A 523 8.92 2.38 30.50
CA GLY A 523 8.68 1.06 31.11
C GLY A 523 7.93 0.12 30.16
N MET A 524 8.28 0.14 28.87
CA MET A 524 7.66 -0.62 27.77
C MET A 524 6.15 -0.39 27.58
N LYS A 525 5.63 0.75 28.06
CA LYS A 525 4.23 1.14 27.92
C LYS A 525 3.90 1.69 26.53
N PHE A 526 4.80 2.50 25.97
CA PHE A 526 4.68 2.95 24.59
C PHE A 526 5.14 1.85 23.62
N GLN A 527 4.47 1.72 22.49
CA GLN A 527 4.84 0.78 21.44
C GLN A 527 5.91 1.40 20.54
N SER A 528 6.86 0.61 20.05
CA SER A 528 7.79 1.05 19.00
C SER A 528 7.27 0.58 17.64
N CYS A 529 7.22 1.48 16.65
CA CYS A 529 6.66 1.15 15.34
C CYS A 529 7.62 0.29 14.51
N ILE A 530 7.25 -0.97 14.27
CA ILE A 530 7.94 -1.85 13.30
C ILE A 530 7.66 -1.32 11.90
N HIS A 531 8.71 -0.99 11.15
CA HIS A 531 8.59 -0.37 9.83
C HIS A 531 9.67 -0.86 8.85
N ARG A 532 9.44 -0.64 7.55
CA ARG A 532 10.41 -0.82 6.46
C ARG A 532 10.18 0.23 5.37
N VAL A 533 11.08 0.36 4.41
CA VAL A 533 10.81 1.15 3.19
C VAL A 533 10.85 0.25 1.96
N VAL A 534 9.81 0.32 1.14
CA VAL A 534 9.68 -0.33 -0.18
C VAL A 534 9.20 0.76 -1.14
N PRO A 535 10.05 1.27 -2.06
CA PRO A 535 9.64 2.31 -3.01
C PRO A 535 8.37 1.90 -3.76
N PHE A 536 7.33 2.73 -3.69
CA PHE A 536 6.00 2.39 -4.22
C PHE A 536 6.00 2.35 -5.75
N ASN A 537 6.55 3.39 -6.39
CA ASN A 537 7.00 3.30 -7.77
C ASN A 537 8.51 2.99 -7.81
N PRO A 538 8.96 1.81 -8.26
CA PRO A 538 10.38 1.46 -8.34
C PRO A 538 11.12 2.15 -9.51
N THR A 539 10.44 2.92 -10.38
CA THR A 539 11.10 3.70 -11.45
C THR A 539 11.40 5.14 -11.04
N GLU A 540 11.07 5.56 -9.82
CA GLU A 540 11.21 6.95 -9.36
C GLU A 540 12.29 7.13 -8.29
N HIS A 541 12.94 8.29 -8.33
CA HIS A 541 13.77 8.76 -7.23
C HIS A 541 12.86 9.15 -6.06
N ARG A 542 13.01 8.48 -4.90
CA ARG A 542 12.24 8.78 -3.69
C ARG A 542 13.12 9.46 -2.64
N TYR A 543 12.64 10.58 -2.12
CA TYR A 543 13.31 11.39 -1.12
C TYR A 543 12.62 11.33 0.25
N SER A 544 13.40 11.26 1.33
CA SER A 544 12.89 11.43 2.68
C SER A 544 13.93 11.98 3.65
N ILE A 545 13.47 12.85 4.56
CA ILE A 545 14.29 13.49 5.60
C ILE A 545 13.83 12.94 6.95
N ALA A 546 14.72 12.31 7.71
CA ALA A 546 14.44 11.73 9.02
C ALA A 546 15.27 12.40 10.11
N TYR A 547 14.63 12.95 11.13
CA TYR A 547 15.30 13.45 12.33
C TYR A 547 15.13 12.45 13.48
N PHE A 548 16.22 11.84 13.91
CA PHE A 548 16.26 10.86 14.99
C PHE A 548 16.66 11.57 16.29
N LEU A 549 15.67 11.95 17.12
CA LEU A 549 15.95 12.45 18.46
C LEU A 549 16.39 11.29 19.35
N ARG A 550 17.60 11.36 19.92
CA ARG A 550 18.15 10.35 20.83
C ARG A 550 18.42 10.96 22.20
N ALA A 551 18.32 10.13 23.24
CA ALA A 551 18.67 10.54 24.59
C ALA A 551 20.18 10.84 24.70
N GLU A 552 20.56 11.56 25.75
CA GLU A 552 21.96 11.79 26.10
C GLU A 552 22.69 10.44 26.28
N ASP A 553 23.94 10.36 25.81
CA ASP A 553 24.67 9.10 25.69
C ASP A 553 24.77 8.30 27.02
N ASP A 554 24.79 8.99 28.17
CA ASP A 554 24.85 8.39 29.51
C ASP A 554 23.48 8.10 30.15
N THR A 555 22.38 8.31 29.44
CA THR A 555 21.02 8.01 29.94
C THR A 555 20.83 6.50 30.05
N MET A 556 20.61 6.01 31.28
CA MET A 556 20.40 4.59 31.57
C MET A 556 18.93 4.19 31.42
N PHE A 557 18.66 3.11 30.69
CA PHE A 557 17.35 2.48 30.59
C PHE A 557 17.43 0.99 30.97
N GLN A 558 16.27 0.35 31.16
CA GLN A 558 16.15 -1.10 31.14
C GLN A 558 15.58 -1.53 29.78
N ASP A 559 16.25 -2.45 29.10
CA ASP A 559 15.80 -2.95 27.80
C ASP A 559 14.74 -4.06 27.92
N SER A 560 14.27 -4.57 26.77
CA SER A 560 13.26 -5.63 26.70
C SER A 560 13.69 -7.00 27.24
N GLU A 561 14.98 -7.19 27.54
CA GLU A 561 15.53 -8.41 28.16
C GLU A 561 15.83 -8.19 29.65
N GLY A 562 15.46 -7.02 30.19
CA GLY A 562 15.71 -6.64 31.58
C GLY A 562 17.13 -6.14 31.86
N ARG A 563 17.96 -5.98 30.83
CA ARG A 563 19.35 -5.49 30.98
C ARG A 563 19.34 -3.98 31.20
N TYR A 564 20.16 -3.49 32.12
CA TYR A 564 20.45 -2.06 32.19
C TYR A 564 21.49 -1.69 31.13
N VAL A 565 21.17 -0.73 30.28
CA VAL A 565 22.02 -0.24 29.18
C VAL A 565 21.91 1.27 29.07
N THR A 566 23.02 1.94 28.77
CA THR A 566 22.98 3.36 28.38
C THR A 566 22.42 3.53 26.96
N ALA A 567 21.92 4.73 26.66
CA ALA A 567 21.47 5.11 25.33
C ALA A 567 22.56 4.84 24.26
N LYS A 568 23.82 5.15 24.57
CA LYS A 568 24.95 4.86 23.66
C LYS A 568 25.24 3.37 23.53
N GLU A 569 25.24 2.60 24.62
CA GLU A 569 25.48 1.14 24.54
C GLU A 569 24.39 0.42 23.74
N TRP A 570 23.12 0.79 23.91
CA TRP A 570 22.03 0.25 23.10
C TRP A 570 22.19 0.65 21.63
N HIS A 571 22.48 1.92 21.38
CA HIS A 571 22.69 2.45 20.04
C HIS A 571 23.81 1.72 19.30
N ASP A 572 24.97 1.58 19.93
CA ASP A 572 26.14 0.98 19.28
C ASP A 572 25.96 -0.55 19.12
N GLN A 573 25.29 -1.24 20.06
CA GLN A 573 24.89 -2.66 19.92
C GLN A 573 23.93 -2.86 18.73
N LYS A 574 22.84 -2.11 18.67
CA LYS A 574 21.81 -2.26 17.63
C LYS A 574 22.28 -1.77 16.27
N PHE A 575 23.06 -0.69 16.23
CA PHE A 575 23.71 -0.23 15.00
C PHE A 575 24.68 -1.28 14.44
N LYS A 576 25.46 -1.95 15.31
CA LYS A 576 26.31 -3.06 14.89
C LYS A 576 25.50 -4.22 14.33
N ALA A 577 24.38 -4.58 14.93
CA ALA A 577 23.48 -5.59 14.36
C ALA A 577 22.94 -5.20 12.96
N PHE A 578 22.82 -3.90 12.65
CA PHE A 578 22.49 -3.42 11.30
C PHE A 578 23.69 -3.33 10.32
N THR A 579 24.93 -3.56 10.76
CA THR A 579 26.12 -3.66 9.88
C THR A 579 26.68 -5.08 9.77
N ASP A 580 26.47 -5.92 10.79
CA ASP A 580 26.97 -7.29 10.86
C ASP A 580 26.43 -8.15 9.68
N PRO A 581 27.21 -9.10 9.12
CA PRO A 581 26.75 -9.99 8.05
C PRO A 581 25.51 -10.82 8.43
N PRO A 582 24.65 -11.25 7.48
CA PRO A 582 23.37 -11.92 7.78
C PRO A 582 23.45 -13.14 8.70
N VAL A 583 24.56 -13.89 8.68
CA VAL A 583 24.80 -15.02 9.60
C VAL A 583 24.87 -14.56 11.06
N TRP A 584 25.47 -13.41 11.31
CA TRP A 584 25.56 -12.81 12.65
C TRP A 584 24.26 -12.08 13.03
N GLN A 585 23.55 -11.47 12.07
CA GLN A 585 22.19 -10.94 12.30
C GLN A 585 21.24 -12.04 12.79
N ALA A 586 21.33 -13.25 12.21
CA ALA A 586 20.55 -14.42 12.64
C ALA A 586 20.95 -15.01 14.00
N LEU A 587 22.11 -14.62 14.55
CA LEU A 587 22.60 -15.00 15.89
C LEU A 587 22.41 -13.90 16.94
N ALA A 588 22.01 -12.68 16.54
CA ALA A 588 21.67 -11.61 17.46
C ALA A 588 20.41 -11.97 18.28
N PRO A 589 20.25 -11.45 19.51
CA PRO A 589 19.02 -11.63 20.27
C PRO A 589 17.81 -11.14 19.45
N LYS A 590 16.71 -11.89 19.44
CA LYS A 590 15.50 -11.55 18.65
C LYS A 590 14.93 -10.16 19.00
N SER A 591 15.17 -9.70 20.21
CA SER A 591 14.86 -8.36 20.70
C SER A 591 15.58 -7.24 19.92
N MET A 592 16.80 -7.48 19.42
CA MET A 592 17.72 -6.43 18.97
C MET A 592 17.17 -5.63 17.77
N ILE A 593 16.79 -6.32 16.69
CA ILE A 593 16.30 -5.66 15.46
C ILE A 593 14.94 -4.97 15.66
N LEU A 594 14.10 -5.50 16.56
CA LEU A 594 12.71 -5.08 16.78
C LEU A 594 12.48 -4.35 18.11
N GLY A 595 13.52 -3.99 18.89
CA GLY A 595 13.34 -3.26 20.15
C GLY A 595 12.59 -4.03 21.23
N GLY A 596 12.54 -5.36 21.10
CA GLY A 596 11.65 -6.23 21.88
C GLY A 596 10.15 -6.06 21.58
N MET A 597 9.78 -5.46 20.45
CA MET A 597 8.45 -5.59 19.86
C MET A 597 8.27 -6.99 19.28
N LYS A 598 7.07 -7.53 19.39
CA LYS A 598 6.76 -8.89 18.96
C LYS A 598 6.13 -8.93 17.56
N GLU A 599 6.35 -10.05 16.89
CA GLU A 599 5.73 -10.38 15.60
C GLU A 599 4.41 -11.15 15.75
N ASP A 600 3.81 -11.13 16.96
CA ASP A 600 2.53 -11.78 17.31
C ASP A 600 1.46 -11.54 16.22
N GLY A 601 0.79 -12.63 15.81
CA GLY A 601 -0.21 -12.67 14.74
C GLY A 601 -0.33 -14.08 14.14
N ALA A 602 -1.38 -14.33 13.34
CA ALA A 602 -1.73 -15.68 12.85
C ALA A 602 -0.84 -16.19 11.67
N ASP A 603 0.48 -16.20 11.84
CA ASP A 603 1.43 -16.75 10.87
C ASP A 603 2.63 -17.48 11.52
N ASP A 604 2.65 -17.58 12.86
CA ASP A 604 3.51 -18.53 13.57
C ASP A 604 3.06 -19.96 13.26
N ARG A 605 3.95 -20.76 12.67
CA ARG A 605 3.73 -22.19 12.51
C ARG A 605 4.01 -22.88 13.84
N GLU A 606 3.01 -23.59 14.38
CA GLU A 606 3.35 -24.69 15.28
C GLU A 606 4.34 -25.65 14.57
N PRO A 607 5.39 -26.11 15.25
CA PRO A 607 6.37 -27.00 14.65
C PRO A 607 5.73 -28.38 14.43
N VAL A 608 5.24 -28.60 13.21
CA VAL A 608 4.72 -29.90 12.75
C VAL A 608 5.76 -30.98 13.08
N PRO A 609 5.42 -32.01 13.88
CA PRO A 609 6.37 -33.07 14.23
C PRO A 609 6.94 -33.72 12.97
N ALA A 610 8.25 -33.96 12.96
CA ALA A 610 8.92 -34.57 11.82
C ALA A 610 8.26 -35.92 11.47
N PHE A 611 7.83 -36.07 10.22
CA PHE A 611 7.09 -37.24 9.76
C PHE A 611 7.99 -38.48 9.81
N VAL A 612 7.84 -39.30 10.85
CA VAL A 612 8.55 -40.58 10.99
C VAL A 612 7.93 -41.57 10.00
N PRO A 613 8.67 -42.07 9.00
CA PRO A 613 8.12 -43.03 8.04
C PRO A 613 7.77 -44.34 8.75
N THR A 614 6.50 -44.72 8.77
CA THR A 614 6.09 -46.06 9.20
C THR A 614 6.71 -47.10 8.26
N ALA A 615 7.56 -47.97 8.80
CA ALA A 615 8.21 -49.02 8.05
C ALA A 615 7.18 -49.92 7.34
N ALA A 616 7.42 -50.19 6.05
CA ALA A 616 6.56 -51.07 5.27
C ALA A 616 6.58 -52.49 5.86
N LYS A 617 5.40 -53.04 6.18
CA LYS A 617 5.27 -54.47 6.50
C LYS A 617 5.30 -55.27 5.21
N GLU A 618 6.44 -55.85 4.89
CA GLU A 618 6.52 -56.90 3.87
C GLU A 618 5.56 -58.03 4.24
N THR A 619 4.62 -58.32 3.34
CA THR A 619 3.61 -59.37 3.55
C THR A 619 4.09 -60.63 2.83
N LEU A 620 4.84 -61.47 3.55
CA LEU A 620 5.18 -62.82 3.09
C LEU A 620 3.91 -63.67 3.02
N VAL A 621 3.43 -63.92 1.81
CA VAL A 621 2.40 -64.92 1.53
C VAL A 621 3.08 -66.22 1.11
N GLN A 622 2.85 -67.29 1.86
CA GLN A 622 3.11 -68.66 1.42
C GLN A 622 1.85 -69.17 0.68
N GLY A 623 2.03 -69.82 -0.46
CA GLY A 623 0.94 -70.32 -1.32
C GLY A 623 1.43 -70.57 -2.73
#